data_AF-A0A099LTV7-F1
#
_entry.id   AF-A0A099LTV7-F1
#
_cell.length_a   1.000
_cell.length_b   1.000
_cell.length_c   1.000
_cell.angle_alpha   90.00
_cell.angle_beta   90.00
_cell.angle_gamma   90.00
#
_symmetry.space_group_name_H-M   'P 1'
#
loop_
_entity.id
_entity.type
_entity.pdbx_description
1 polymer ?
#
loop_
_entity_poly.entity_id
_entity_poly.type
_entity_poly.pdbx_seq_one_letter_code
_entity_poly.pdbx_strand_id
1 'polypeptide(L)' 'MKQETAECRLARFESLERELVERGLYQPLYHTQQDFNVSEHIAAPDLLTNGWIDFSQVVIMPKPNRGAAS' A
#
# COMPACT_ATOMS: atom_id res chain seq x y z
N MET A 1 16.96 25.12 13.39
CA MET A 1 15.64 25.03 12.72
C MET A 1 14.71 24.26 13.64
N LYS A 2 13.52 24.80 13.99
CA LYS A 2 12.52 24.01 14.74
C LYS A 2 11.95 22.96 13.77
N GLN A 3 11.99 21.69 14.17
CA GLN A 3 11.36 20.61 13.42
C GLN A 3 9.85 20.89 13.37
N GLU A 4 9.29 21.01 12.17
CA GLU A 4 7.84 21.15 11.99
C GLU A 4 7.15 19.86 12.44
N THR A 5 5.99 19.96 13.09
CA THR A 5 5.22 18.78 13.52
C THR A 5 4.62 18.08 12.30
N ALA A 6 4.31 16.78 12.43
CA ALA A 6 3.67 16.03 11.34
C ALA A 6 2.31 16.63 10.95
N GLU A 7 1.54 17.10 11.95
CA GLU A 7 0.25 17.75 11.77
C GLU A 7 0.36 19.05 10.96
N CYS A 8 1.33 19.92 11.27
CA CYS A 8 1.56 21.15 10.50
C CYS A 8 1.92 20.86 9.03
N ARG A 9 2.73 19.82 8.79
CA ARG A 9 3.07 19.42 7.42
C ARG A 9 1.85 18.89 6.66
N LEU A 10 1.01 18.08 7.31
CA LEU A 10 -0.20 17.55 6.70
C LEU A 10 -1.15 18.66 6.26
N ALA A 11 -1.43 19.62 7.15
CA ALA A 11 -2.28 20.77 6.84
C ALA A 11 -1.74 21.61 5.66
N ARG A 12 -0.41 21.71 5.54
CA ARG A 12 0.23 22.38 4.39
C ARG A 12 0.08 21.61 3.10
N PHE A 13 0.19 20.27 3.12
CA PHE A 13 -0.03 19.46 1.93
C PHE A 13 -1.48 19.55 1.43
N GLU A 14 -2.46 19.52 2.34
CA GLU A 14 -3.87 19.71 2.01
C GLU A 14 -4.14 21.09 1.39
N SER A 15 -3.51 22.15 1.94
CA SER A 15 -3.62 23.49 1.37
C SER A 15 -3.01 23.58 -0.03
N LEU A 16 -1.86 22.93 -0.25
CA LEU A 16 -1.17 22.94 -1.53
C LEU A 16 -1.98 22.19 -2.60
N GLU A 17 -2.51 21.02 -2.26
CA GLU A 17 -3.35 20.24 -3.18
C GLU A 17 -4.56 21.04 -3.65
N ARG A 18 -5.24 21.73 -2.72
CA ARG A 18 -6.38 22.59 -3.04
C ARG A 18 -6.01 23.69 -4.03
N GLU A 19 -4.88 24.37 -3.82
CA GLU A 19 -4.42 25.43 -4.72
C GLU A 19 -4.10 24.89 -6.12
N LEU A 20 -3.48 23.71 -6.22
CA LEU A 20 -3.18 23.08 -7.50
C LEU A 20 -4.46 22.69 -8.26
N VAL A 21 -5.49 22.22 -7.55
CA VAL A 21 -6.80 21.90 -8.12
C VAL A 21 -7.53 23.15 -8.59
N GLU A 22 -7.60 24.20 -7.77
CA GLU A 22 -8.27 25.46 -8.12
C GLU A 22 -7.66 26.15 -9.34
N ARG A 23 -6.34 26.03 -9.50
CA ARG A 23 -5.61 26.54 -10.67
C ARG A 23 -5.74 25.65 -11.92
N GLY A 24 -6.37 24.48 -11.80
CA GLY A 24 -6.44 23.49 -12.88
C GLY A 24 -5.08 22.89 -13.25
N LEU A 25 -4.08 22.98 -12.38
CA LEU A 25 -2.73 22.42 -12.59
C LEU A 25 -2.64 20.95 -12.20
N TYR A 26 -3.56 20.49 -11.36
CA TYR A 26 -3.67 19.12 -10.89
C TYR A 26 -5.14 18.70 -10.85
N GLN A 27 -5.44 17.50 -11.35
CA GLN A 27 -6.77 16.92 -11.28
C GLN A 27 -6.66 15.44 -10.88
N PRO A 28 -6.93 15.08 -9.62
CA PRO A 28 -6.95 13.68 -9.21
C PRO A 28 -8.13 12.96 -9.86
N LEU A 29 -7.85 12.01 -10.75
CA LEU A 29 -8.88 11.29 -11.50
C LEU A 29 -9.38 10.04 -10.78
N TYR A 30 -8.47 9.31 -10.12
CA TYR A 30 -8.78 8.10 -9.37
C TYR A 30 -7.64 7.77 -8.41
N HIS A 31 -7.97 7.05 -7.34
CA HIS A 31 -6.99 6.40 -6.47
C HIS A 31 -6.96 4.92 -6.83
N THR A 32 -5.78 4.41 -7.21
CA THR A 32 -5.63 3.00 -7.55
C THR A 32 -5.58 2.18 -6.26
N GLN A 33 -6.52 1.24 -6.10
CA GLN A 33 -6.40 0.20 -5.09
C GLN A 33 -5.48 -0.89 -5.62
N GLN A 34 -4.47 -1.26 -4.83
CA GLN A 34 -3.61 -2.38 -5.15
C GLN A 34 -4.24 -3.66 -4.59
N ASP A 35 -4.49 -4.60 -5.50
CA ASP A 35 -4.95 -5.94 -5.15
C ASP A 35 -3.82 -6.93 -5.43
N PHE A 36 -3.53 -7.80 -4.46
CA PHE A 36 -2.39 -8.71 -4.53
C PHE A 36 -2.85 -10.16 -4.40
N ASN A 37 -2.75 -10.90 -5.51
CA ASN A 37 -3.10 -12.32 -5.55
C ASN A 37 -1.96 -13.17 -4.96
N VAL A 38 -2.11 -13.56 -3.69
CA VAL A 38 -1.18 -14.46 -3.01
C VAL A 38 -1.64 -15.91 -3.18
N SER A 39 -0.71 -16.78 -3.58
CA SER A 39 -0.95 -18.24 -3.59
C SER A 39 -1.17 -18.75 -2.16
N GLU A 40 -2.13 -19.65 -1.94
CA GLU A 40 -2.36 -20.33 -0.66
C GLU A 40 -1.11 -21.08 -0.12
N HIS A 41 -0.13 -21.34 -0.99
CA HIS A 41 1.12 -22.00 -0.65
C HIS A 41 2.23 -21.05 -0.18
N ILE A 42 1.93 -19.75 -0.03
CA ILE A 42 2.88 -18.73 0.40
C ILE A 42 2.28 -18.01 1.61
N ALA A 43 3.03 -17.96 2.73
CA ALA A 43 2.69 -17.06 3.84
C ALA A 43 2.75 -15.62 3.32
N ALA A 44 1.64 -14.89 3.46
CA ALA A 44 1.39 -13.67 2.71
C ALA A 44 2.52 -12.65 2.87
N PRO A 45 3.14 -12.19 1.76
CA PRO A 45 4.06 -11.07 1.82
C PRO A 45 3.27 -9.80 2.17
N ASP A 46 3.82 -8.96 3.05
CA ASP A 46 3.21 -7.69 3.38
C ASP A 46 3.29 -6.74 2.17
N LEU A 47 2.13 -6.22 1.75
CA LEU A 47 2.08 -5.13 0.78
C LEU A 47 2.39 -3.83 1.52
N LEU A 48 3.50 -3.19 1.15
CA LEU A 48 3.92 -1.92 1.73
C LEU A 48 3.02 -0.78 1.23
N THR A 49 2.89 0.28 2.02
CA THR A 49 2.04 1.46 1.72
C THR A 49 2.47 2.24 0.47
N ASN A 50 3.69 2.01 -0.02
CA ASN A 50 4.21 2.57 -1.27
C ASN A 50 4.00 1.64 -2.48
N GLY A 51 3.34 0.51 -2.26
CA GLY A 51 3.03 -0.49 -3.28
C GLY A 51 4.17 -1.44 -3.66
N TRP A 52 5.23 -1.48 -2.87
CA TRP A 52 6.25 -2.51 -2.95
C TRP A 52 5.82 -3.74 -2.13
N ILE A 53 6.33 -4.90 -2.51
CA ILE A 53 6.07 -6.17 -1.82
C ILE A 53 7.31 -6.48 -0.99
N ASP A 54 7.13 -6.69 0.32
CA ASP A 54 8.22 -7.16 1.17
C ASP A 54 8.31 -8.70 1.13
N PHE A 55 9.40 -9.21 0.55
CA PHE A 55 9.67 -10.64 0.47
C PHE A 55 10.50 -11.18 1.65
N SER A 56 10.87 -10.35 2.62
CA SER A 56 11.74 -10.73 3.73
C SER A 56 11.16 -11.81 4.65
N GLN A 57 9.84 -11.93 4.73
CA GLN A 57 9.13 -12.87 5.61
C GLN A 57 8.39 -14.00 4.86
N VAL A 58 8.76 -14.26 3.61
CA VAL A 58 8.04 -15.24 2.77
C VAL A 58 8.40 -16.67 3.17
N VAL A 59 7.39 -17.44 3.60
CA VAL A 59 7.51 -18.86 3.91
C VAL A 59 6.72 -19.69 2.91
N ILE A 60 7.37 -20.68 2.30
CA ILE A 60 6.69 -21.66 1.44
C ILE A 60 5.96 -22.65 2.34
N MET A 61 4.64 -22.66 2.26
CA MET A 61 3.81 -23.59 3.01
C MET A 61 3.75 -24.96 2.32
N PRO A 62 3.80 -26.07 3.08
CA PRO A 62 3.71 -27.40 2.51
C PRO A 62 2.38 -27.59 1.79
N LYS A 63 2.41 -28.34 0.68
CA LYS A 63 1.22 -28.63 -0.12
C LYS A 63 0.20 -29.38 0.75
N PRO A 64 -1.09 -29.00 0.76
CA PRO A 64 -2.11 -29.71 1.52
C PRO A 64 -2.18 -31.16 1.03
N ASN A 65 -2.14 -32.10 1.99
CA ASN A 65 -2.11 -33.53 1.72
C ASN A 65 -3.47 -33.99 1.18
N ARG A 66 -3.65 -34.00 -0.15
CA ARG A 66 -4.88 -34.48 -0.81
C ARG A 66 -4.94 -36.01 -0.84
N GLY A 67 -4.94 -36.64 0.33
CA GLY A 67 -4.89 -38.09 0.47
C GLY A 67 -5.37 -38.56 1.84
N ALA A 68 -6.68 -38.43 2.09
CA ALA A 68 -7.41 -39.18 3.11
C ALA A 68 -8.92 -39.07 2.83
N ALA A 69 -9.34 -39.48 1.63
CA ALA A 69 -10.70 -39.91 1.39
C ALA A 69 -10.62 -41.42 1.20
N SER A 70 -10.78 -42.14 2.30
CA SER A 70 -10.95 -43.59 2.37
C SER A 70 -12.44 -43.90 2.39
#